data_AF-A0A1X7UZ41-F1
#
_entry.id   AF-A0A1X7UZ41-F1
#
_cell.length_a   1.000
_cell.length_b   1.000
_cell.length_c   1.000
_cell.angle_alpha   90.00
_cell.angle_beta   90.00
_cell.angle_gamma   90.00
#
_symmetry.space_group_name_H-M   'P 1'
#
loop_
_entity.id
_entity.type
_entity.pdbx_description
1 polymer ?
#
loop_
_entity_poly.entity_id
_entity_poly.type
_entity_poly.pdbx_seq_one_letter_code
_entity_poly.pdbx_strand_id
1 'polypeptide(L)'
;MADMSTTDAMCIVIALVKWIKQHEKKKRKRTPSIREWINNRPKHGTYLHLINELRLCDQVWYKNFLRMDVLSFESLLNLVSPIIRKQNIMMRQLK
;
A
#
# COMPACT_ATOMS: atom_id res chain seq x y z
N MET A 1 57.55 -9.29 12.29
CA MET A 1 56.90 -10.62 12.38
C MET A 1 55.50 -10.35 12.92
N ALA A 2 54.47 -10.42 12.08
CA ALA A 2 53.11 -10.26 12.58
C ALA A 2 52.85 -11.38 13.59
N ASP A 3 52.49 -11.03 14.81
CA ASP A 3 52.34 -11.99 15.91
C ASP A 3 51.27 -13.01 15.54
N MET A 4 51.67 -14.28 15.39
CA MET A 4 50.79 -15.41 15.01
C MET A 4 49.54 -15.51 15.91
N SER A 5 49.62 -15.01 17.14
CA SER A 5 48.50 -14.91 18.09
C SER A 5 47.41 -13.91 17.64
N THR A 6 47.79 -12.83 16.95
CA THR A 6 46.86 -11.81 16.46
C THR A 6 46.09 -12.28 15.23
N THR A 7 46.73 -13.07 14.36
CA THR A 7 46.08 -13.68 13.20
C THR A 7 45.06 -14.73 13.63
N ASP A 8 45.37 -15.54 14.64
CA ASP A 8 44.46 -16.54 15.19
C ASP A 8 43.26 -15.89 15.87
N ALA A 9 43.47 -14.82 16.64
CA ALA A 9 42.40 -14.03 17.23
C ALA A 9 41.47 -13.43 16.16
N MET A 10 42.01 -12.91 15.05
CA MET A 10 41.21 -12.40 13.93
C MET A 10 40.38 -13.50 13.26
N CYS A 11 40.95 -14.68 13.05
CA CYS A 11 40.24 -15.83 12.48
C CYS A 11 39.04 -16.25 13.35
N ILE A 12 39.21 -16.27 14.68
CA ILE A 12 38.15 -16.60 15.63
C ILE A 12 37.02 -15.55 15.58
N VAL A 13 37.37 -14.26 15.57
CA VAL A 13 36.37 -13.17 15.49
C VAL A 13 35.57 -13.26 14.18
N ILE A 14 36.24 -13.50 13.05
CA ILE A 14 35.58 -13.67 11.75
C ILE A 14 34.64 -14.89 11.76
N ALA A 15 35.07 -16.01 12.35
CA ALA A 15 34.25 -17.21 12.47
C ALA A 15 33.01 -16.96 13.34
N LEU A 16 33.16 -16.27 14.47
CA LEU A 16 32.05 -15.90 15.35
C LEU A 16 31.05 -14.98 14.68
N VAL A 17 31.51 -13.94 13.96
CA VAL A 17 30.63 -13.03 13.22
C VAL A 17 29.87 -13.77 12.12
N LYS A 18 30.53 -14.69 11.41
CA LYS A 18 29.86 -15.54 10.41
C LYS A 18 28.82 -16.44 11.06
N TRP A 19 29.13 -17.05 12.20
CA TRP A 19 28.22 -17.93 12.93
C TRP A 19 26.97 -17.18 13.41
N ILE A 20 27.15 -15.98 13.99
CA ILE A 20 26.03 -15.11 14.42
C ILE A 20 25.15 -14.74 13.22
N LYS A 21 25.73 -14.30 12.10
CA LYS A 21 24.96 -13.94 10.89
C LYS A 21 24.26 -15.13 10.25
N GLN A 22 24.84 -16.33 10.34
CA GLN A 22 24.22 -17.56 9.82
C GLN A 22 23.06 -18.03 10.71
N HIS A 23 23.16 -17.79 12.02
CA HIS A 23 22.12 -18.08 13.01
C HIS A 23 21.10 -16.96 13.20
N GLU A 24 21.30 -15.78 12.61
CA GLU A 24 20.23 -14.81 12.41
C GLU A 24 19.17 -15.43 11.51
N LYS A 25 18.16 -16.04 12.14
CA LYS A 25 16.96 -16.51 11.45
C LYS A 25 16.37 -15.32 10.71
N LYS A 26 16.51 -15.30 9.38
CA LYS A 26 15.81 -14.34 8.52
C LYS A 26 14.34 -14.41 8.91
N LYS A 27 13.83 -13.39 9.61
CA LYS A 27 12.42 -13.30 9.97
C LYS A 27 11.67 -13.40 8.65
N ARG A 28 10.96 -14.52 8.43
CA ARG A 28 10.15 -14.70 7.22
C ARG A 28 9.24 -13.48 7.15
N LYS A 29 9.35 -12.69 6.08
CA LYS A 29 8.40 -11.62 5.80
C LYS A 29 7.05 -12.30 5.67
N ARG A 30 6.23 -12.21 6.72
CA ARG A 30 4.86 -12.72 6.67
C ARG A 30 4.15 -11.88 5.62
N THR A 31 3.54 -12.54 4.65
CA THR A 31 2.57 -11.89 3.79
C THR A 31 1.50 -11.29 4.70
N PRO A 32 1.17 -10.00 4.56
CA PRO A 32 0.10 -9.43 5.36
C PRO A 32 -1.18 -10.21 5.05
N SER A 33 -1.83 -10.71 6.10
CA SER A 33 -3.06 -11.50 5.99
C SER A 33 -4.23 -10.67 5.47
N ILE A 34 -4.08 -9.34 5.46
CA ILE A 34 -5.09 -8.35 5.13
C ILE A 34 -4.53 -7.47 4.00
N ARG A 35 -5.36 -7.19 2.99
CA ARG A 35 -4.99 -6.32 1.87
C ARG A 35 -4.72 -4.89 2.36
N GLU A 36 -3.77 -4.22 1.73
CA GLU A 36 -3.29 -2.91 2.19
C GLU A 36 -4.39 -1.84 2.26
N TRP A 37 -5.28 -1.79 1.26
CA TRP A 37 -6.43 -0.86 1.25
C TRP A 37 -7.40 -1.10 2.44
N ILE A 38 -7.50 -2.33 2.96
CA ILE A 38 -8.36 -2.63 4.12
C ILE A 38 -7.80 -1.97 5.38
N ASN A 39 -6.48 -1.94 5.55
CA ASN A 39 -5.81 -1.28 6.68
C ASN A 39 -5.89 0.25 6.60
N ASN A 40 -6.10 0.81 5.41
CA ASN A 40 -6.17 2.25 5.17
C ASN A 40 -7.58 2.83 5.35
N ARG A 41 -8.63 2.00 5.42
CA ARG A 41 -10.02 2.41 5.65
C ARG A 41 -10.25 3.42 6.80
N PRO A 42 -9.68 3.25 8.01
CA PRO A 42 -9.89 4.21 9.09
C PRO A 42 -9.18 5.56 8.87
N LYS A 43 -8.21 5.64 7.95
CA LYS A 43 -7.42 6.87 7.72
C LYS A 43 -8.04 7.81 6.69
N HIS A 44 -8.68 7.28 5.65
CA HIS A 44 -9.07 8.07 4.47
C HIS A 44 -10.59 8.26 4.28
N GLY A 45 -11.40 7.78 5.23
CA GLY A 45 -12.85 7.81 5.12
C GLY A 45 -13.37 6.74 4.16
N THR A 46 -14.63 6.35 4.33
CA THR A 46 -15.13 5.04 3.91
C THR A 46 -15.37 4.84 2.41
N TYR A 47 -15.63 5.90 1.62
CA TYR A 47 -16.21 5.70 0.28
C TYR A 47 -15.46 6.36 -0.88
N LEU A 48 -15.24 7.68 -0.84
CA LEU A 48 -14.66 8.38 -2.00
C LEU A 48 -13.20 7.96 -2.25
N HIS A 49 -12.42 7.83 -1.18
CA HIS A 49 -11.04 7.33 -1.25
C HIS A 49 -10.98 5.86 -1.61
N LEU A 50 -11.90 5.05 -1.08
CA LEU A 50 -11.93 3.60 -1.31
C LEU A 50 -12.05 3.25 -2.79
N ILE A 51 -12.95 3.91 -3.53
CA ILE A 51 -13.12 3.65 -4.98
C ILE A 51 -11.83 3.97 -5.73
N ASN A 52 -11.14 5.05 -5.36
CA ASN A 52 -9.91 5.47 -6.01
C ASN A 52 -8.73 4.54 -5.64
N GLU A 53 -8.63 4.11 -4.38
CA GLU A 53 -7.66 3.12 -3.92
C GLU A 53 -7.85 1.76 -4.61
N LEU A 54 -9.09 1.28 -4.70
CA LEU A 54 -9.41 0.04 -5.40
C LEU A 54 -9.07 0.13 -6.88
N ARG A 55 -9.31 1.28 -7.52
CA ARG A 55 -8.94 1.51 -8.92
C ARG A 55 -7.44 1.37 -9.14
N LEU A 56 -6.62 1.87 -8.23
CA LEU A 56 -5.15 1.88 -8.36
C LEU A 56 -4.50 0.57 -7.91
N CYS A 57 -5.02 -0.05 -6.85
CA CYS A 57 -4.39 -1.22 -6.23
C CYS A 57 -4.97 -2.56 -6.70
N ASP A 58 -6.26 -2.61 -7.06
CA ASP A 58 -6.96 -3.89 -7.26
C ASP A 58 -8.23 -3.79 -8.11
N GLN A 59 -8.07 -3.93 -9.43
CA GLN A 59 -9.17 -3.86 -10.39
C GLN A 59 -10.22 -4.97 -10.21
N VAL A 60 -9.84 -6.14 -9.68
CA VAL A 60 -10.77 -7.24 -9.41
C VAL A 60 -11.72 -6.85 -8.28
N TRP A 61 -11.18 -6.28 -7.19
CA TRP A 61 -12.01 -5.81 -6.10
C TRP A 61 -12.80 -4.55 -6.43
N TYR A 62 -12.26 -3.67 -7.28
CA TYR A 62 -13.04 -2.58 -7.86
C TYR A 62 -14.30 -3.11 -8.56
N LYS A 63 -14.15 -4.12 -9.43
CA LYS A 63 -15.26 -4.74 -10.14
C LYS A 63 -16.21 -5.45 -9.18
N ASN A 64 -15.73 -6.12 -8.14
CA ASN A 64 -16.59 -6.79 -7.16
C ASN A 64 -17.38 -5.78 -6.30
N PHE A 65 -16.74 -4.68 -5.91
CA PHE A 65 -17.34 -3.64 -5.07
C PHE A 65 -18.41 -2.84 -5.81
N LEU A 66 -18.10 -2.36 -7.03
CA LEU A 66 -19.03 -1.59 -7.85
C LEU A 66 -19.93 -2.44 -8.75
N ARG A 67 -19.65 -3.76 -8.84
CA ARG A 67 -20.26 -4.67 -9.83
C ARG A 67 -20.13 -4.17 -11.27
N MET A 68 -19.10 -3.37 -11.53
CA MET A 68 -18.91 -2.62 -12.76
C MET A 68 -17.41 -2.44 -13.03
N ASP A 69 -17.00 -2.52 -14.28
CA ASP A 69 -15.63 -2.19 -14.67
C ASP A 69 -15.37 -0.67 -14.63
N VAL A 70 -14.09 -0.29 -14.68
CA VAL A 70 -13.67 1.12 -14.58
C VAL A 70 -14.21 1.95 -15.73
N LEU A 71 -14.21 1.41 -16.96
CA LEU A 71 -14.61 2.14 -18.16
C LEU A 71 -16.13 2.38 -18.19
N SER A 72 -16.92 1.37 -17.81
CA SER A 72 -18.36 1.52 -17.65
C SER A 72 -18.72 2.53 -16.58
N PHE A 73 -18.01 2.53 -15.45
CA PHE A 73 -18.22 3.53 -14.40
C PHE A 73 -17.91 4.94 -14.88
N GLU A 74 -16.80 5.14 -15.60
CA GLU A 74 -16.45 6.45 -16.16
C GLU A 74 -17.45 6.93 -17.21
N SER A 75 -17.92 6.01 -18.05
CA SER A 75 -18.96 6.29 -19.05
C SER A 75 -20.26 6.74 -18.39
N LEU A 76 -20.70 6.04 -17.34
CA LEU A 76 -21.87 6.41 -16.54
C LEU A 76 -21.66 7.75 -15.83
N LEU A 77 -20.48 7.96 -15.24
CA LEU A 77 -20.14 9.20 -14.57
C LEU A 77 -20.20 10.38 -15.54
N ASN A 78 -19.67 10.24 -16.76
CA ASN A 78 -19.72 11.28 -17.78
C ASN A 78 -21.16 11.62 -18.20
N LEU A 79 -22.02 10.60 -18.31
CA LEU A 79 -23.43 10.78 -18.66
C LEU A 79 -24.22 11.49 -17.54
N VAL A 80 -23.94 11.14 -16.29
CA VAL A 80 -24.68 11.66 -15.12
C VAL A 80 -24.08 12.97 -14.59
N SER A 81 -22.78 13.21 -14.81
CA SER A 81 -22.04 14.41 -14.39
C SER A 81 -22.81 15.72 -14.64
N PRO A 82 -23.35 16.02 -15.84
CA PRO A 82 -24.12 17.26 -16.05
C PRO A 82 -25.37 17.38 -15.18
N ILE A 83 -25.94 16.27 -14.73
CA ILE A 83 -27.16 16.20 -13.90
C ILE A 83 -26.81 16.38 -12.42
N ILE A 84 -25.74 15.71 -11.94
CA ILE A 84 -25.34 15.73 -10.53
C ILE A 84 -24.38 16.87 -10.19
N ARG A 85 -23.90 17.60 -11.20
CA ARG A 85 -23.01 18.75 -10.99
C ARG A 85 -23.74 19.79 -10.15
N LYS A 86 -23.11 20.16 -9.03
CA LYS A 86 -23.63 21.17 -8.11
C LYS A 86 -23.97 22.45 -8.89
N GLN A 87 -25.25 22.80 -8.95
CA GLN A 87 -25.69 24.05 -9.55
C GLN A 87 -25.31 25.22 -8.63
N ASN A 88 -24.83 26.30 -9.23
CA ASN A 88 -24.50 27.51 -8.48
C ASN A 88 -25.82 28.26 -8.19
N ILE A 89 -26.35 28.05 -6.99
CA ILE A 89 -27.58 28.71 -6.55
C ILE A 89 -27.24 30.16 -6.19
N MET A 90 -28.01 31.13 -6.67
CA MET A 90 -27.80 32.59 -6.50
C MET A 90 -27.47 33.02 -5.06
N MET A 91 -27.93 32.27 -4.04
CA MET A 91 -27.58 32.51 -2.63
C MET A 91 -26.06 32.54 -2.33
N ARG A 92 -25.21 32.06 -3.25
CA ARG A 92 -23.75 32.09 -3.13
C ARG A 92 -23.07 33.35 -3.69
N GLN A 93 -23.78 34.15 -4.48
CA GLN A 93 -23.27 35.41 -5.08
C GLN A 93 -23.58 36.65 -4.22
N LEU A 94 -24.34 36.49 -3.13
CA LEU A 94 -24.73 37.58 -2.21
C LEU A 94 -23.82 37.65 -0.97
N LYS A 95 -22.52 37.39 -1.11
CA LYS A 95 -21.53 37.53 -0.03
C LYS A 95 -20.34 38.32 -0.52
#